data_AF-A0A1V3SCQ8-F1
#
_entry.id   AF-A0A1V3SCQ8-F1
#
_cell.length_a   1.000
_cell.length_b   1.000
_cell.length_c   1.000
_cell.angle_alpha   90.00
_cell.angle_beta   90.00
_cell.angle_gamma   90.00
#
_symmetry.space_group_name_H-M   'P 1'
#
loop_
_entity.id
_entity.type
_entity.pdbx_description
1 polymer ?
#
loop_
_entity_poly.entity_id
_entity_poly.type
_entity_poly.pdbx_seq_one_letter_code
_entity_poly.pdbx_strand_id
1 'polypeptide(L)' 'MIGKQLSLSAIAEGVETRAQRDMLAAMGCHNYQGYLFGHPMDIDALEDYIEGKIDLVRLGRSVDRNK' A
#
# COMPACT_ATOMS: atom_id res chain seq x y z
N MET A 1 5.66 -16.44 -11.72
CA MET A 1 4.28 -15.98 -11.52
C MET A 1 3.41 -16.44 -12.67
N ILE A 2 2.36 -17.24 -12.40
CA ILE A 2 1.41 -17.73 -13.42
C ILE A 2 0.68 -16.56 -14.09
N GLY A 3 0.27 -15.53 -13.32
CA GLY A 3 -0.44 -14.36 -13.87
C GLY A 3 0.33 -13.67 -15.01
N LYS A 4 1.66 -13.55 -14.90
CA LYS A 4 2.51 -12.96 -15.95
C LYS A 4 2.46 -13.74 -17.27
N GLN A 5 2.31 -15.07 -17.21
CA GLN A 5 2.20 -15.92 -18.40
C GLN A 5 0.82 -15.85 -19.04
N LEU A 6 -0.19 -15.47 -18.25
CA LEU A 6 -1.59 -15.33 -18.69
C LEU A 6 -1.97 -13.88 -19.00
N SER A 7 -1.00 -12.96 -19.04
CA SER A 7 -1.25 -11.50 -19.17
C SER A 7 -2.21 -10.94 -18.11
N LEU A 8 -2.27 -11.57 -16.94
CA LEU A 8 -3.04 -11.11 -15.79
C LEU A 8 -2.15 -10.31 -14.84
N SER A 9 -2.67 -9.16 -14.41
CA SER A 9 -2.04 -8.36 -13.35
C SER A 9 -2.24 -9.07 -12.00
N ALA A 10 -1.15 -9.26 -11.26
CA ALA A 10 -1.20 -9.75 -9.88
C ALA A 10 -0.89 -8.59 -8.92
N ILE A 11 -1.59 -8.57 -7.78
CA ILE A 11 -1.31 -7.69 -6.65
C ILE A 11 -0.96 -8.53 -5.42
N ALA A 12 0.09 -8.15 -4.72
CA ALA A 12 0.43 -8.74 -3.42
C ALA A 12 -0.20 -7.90 -2.31
N GLU A 13 -1.12 -8.51 -1.56
CA GLU A 13 -1.77 -7.89 -0.40
C GLU A 13 -1.02 -8.22 0.89
N GLY A 14 -1.10 -7.33 1.89
CA GLY A 14 -0.42 -7.50 3.18
C GLY A 14 1.07 -7.16 3.18
N VAL A 15 1.54 -6.26 2.29
CA VAL A 15 2.94 -5.83 2.27
C VAL A 15 3.18 -4.77 3.35
N GLU A 16 3.91 -5.13 4.39
CA GLU A 16 4.15 -4.29 5.57
C GLU A 16 5.59 -3.76 5.64
N THR A 17 6.54 -4.45 5.01
CA THR A 17 7.98 -4.13 5.11
C THR A 17 8.64 -3.97 3.74
N ARG A 18 9.69 -3.14 3.68
CA ARG A 18 10.51 -2.97 2.47
C ARG A 18 11.11 -4.29 2.01
N ALA A 19 11.52 -5.15 2.94
CA ALA A 19 12.07 -6.47 2.64
C ALA A 19 11.06 -7.38 1.92
N GLN A 20 9.80 -7.41 2.37
CA GLN A 20 8.72 -8.14 1.68
C GLN A 20 8.50 -7.59 0.26
N ARG A 21 8.41 -6.27 0.11
CA ARG A 21 8.31 -5.61 -1.21
C ARG A 21 9.47 -6.02 -2.12
N ASP A 22 10.71 -5.98 -1.63
CA ASP A 22 11.90 -6.31 -2.42
C ASP A 22 11.90 -7.77 -2.86
N MET A 23 11.50 -8.69 -1.99
CA MET A 23 11.35 -10.10 -2.34
C MET A 23 10.26 -10.31 -3.40
N LEU A 24 9.10 -9.66 -3.25
CA LEU A 24 8.01 -9.69 -4.23
C LEU A 24 8.44 -9.14 -5.59
N ALA A 25 9.18 -8.03 -5.60
CA ALA A 25 9.75 -7.43 -6.80
C ALA A 25 10.72 -8.40 -7.51
N ALA A 26 11.60 -9.07 -6.77
CA ALA A 26 12.51 -10.08 -7.32
C ALA A 26 11.77 -11.28 -7.93
N MET A 27 10.57 -11.60 -7.43
CA MET A 27 9.68 -12.63 -8.00
C MET A 27 8.82 -12.12 -9.18
N GLY A 28 8.95 -10.85 -9.55
CA GLY A 28 8.21 -10.22 -10.65
C GLY A 28 6.79 -9.77 -10.30
N CYS A 29 6.48 -9.59 -9.02
CA CYS A 29 5.28 -8.88 -8.57
C CYS A 29 5.61 -7.40 -8.40
N HIS A 30 4.84 -6.50 -9.03
CA HIS A 30 5.12 -5.05 -8.96
C HIS A 30 3.93 -4.21 -8.49
N ASN A 31 2.81 -4.84 -8.15
CA ASN A 31 1.67 -4.18 -7.53
C ASN A 31 1.55 -4.67 -6.09
N TYR A 32 1.34 -3.75 -5.16
CA TYR A 32 1.36 -4.04 -3.73
C TYR A 32 0.24 -3.29 -3.01
N GLN A 33 -0.30 -3.91 -1.99
CA GLN A 33 -1.18 -3.29 -1.01
C GLN A 33 -0.75 -3.72 0.39
N GLY A 34 -0.71 -2.78 1.33
CA GLY A 34 -0.41 -3.08 2.73
C GLY A 34 0.12 -1.86 3.49
N TYR A 35 0.37 -2.05 4.78
CA TYR A 35 0.72 -0.96 5.70
C TYR A 35 2.07 -0.30 5.41
N LEU A 36 2.91 -0.92 4.56
CA LEU A 36 4.10 -0.25 4.03
C LEU A 36 3.75 1.01 3.23
N PHE A 37 2.59 1.01 2.57
CA PHE A 37 2.13 2.07 1.67
C PHE A 37 1.02 2.93 2.30
N GLY A 38 0.19 2.34 3.14
CA GLY A 38 -0.91 3.04 3.79
C GLY A 38 -1.75 2.15 4.69
N HIS A 39 -2.27 2.73 5.76
CA HIS A 39 -3.33 2.10 6.55
C HIS A 39 -4.69 2.38 5.92
N PRO A 40 -5.71 1.54 6.16
CA PRO A 40 -7.10 1.91 5.89
C PRO A 40 -7.43 3.26 6.53
N MET A 41 -8.14 4.11 5.80
CA MET A 41 -8.46 5.48 6.20
C MET A 41 -9.84 5.88 5.70
N ASP A 42 -10.39 6.94 6.28
CA ASP A 42 -11.64 7.55 5.79
C ASP A 42 -11.43 8.31 4.47
N ILE A 43 -12.54 8.71 3.85
CA ILE A 43 -12.51 9.39 2.55
C ILE A 43 -11.76 10.72 2.61
N ASP A 44 -12.00 11.50 3.66
CA ASP A 44 -11.35 12.80 3.85
C ASP A 44 -9.82 12.64 3.97
N ALA A 45 -9.33 11.57 4.59
CA ALA A 45 -7.90 11.31 4.77
C ALA A 45 -7.28 10.78 3.47
N LEU A 46 -8.06 10.03 2.70
CA LEU A 46 -7.65 9.61 1.37
C LEU A 46 -7.47 10.82 0.44
N GLU A 47 -8.38 11.78 0.46
CA GLU A 47 -8.29 13.03 -0.30
C GLU A 47 -7.02 13.81 0.07
N ASP A 48 -6.81 14.04 1.37
CA ASP A 48 -5.60 14.71 1.86
C ASP A 48 -4.31 13.97 1.46
N TYR A 49 -4.32 12.62 1.43
CA TYR A 49 -3.17 11.82 1.01
C TYR A 49 -2.89 11.94 -0.49
N ILE A 50 -3.92 11.83 -1.33
CA ILE A 50 -3.78 11.94 -2.78
C ILE A 50 -3.30 13.34 -3.19
N GLU A 51 -3.74 14.38 -2.48
CA GLU A 51 -3.30 15.75 -2.69
C GLU A 51 -1.91 16.05 -2.09
N GLY A 52 -1.29 15.08 -1.43
CA GLY A 52 0.05 15.22 -0.84
C GLY A 52 0.09 16.12 0.40
N LYS A 53 -1.07 16.41 1.00
CA LYS A 53 -1.18 17.20 2.24
C LYS A 53 -0.73 16.40 3.46
N ILE A 54 -0.82 15.07 3.39
CA ILE A 54 -0.39 14.15 4.45
C ILE A 54 0.53 13.05 3.90
N ASP A 55 1.48 12.62 4.74
CA ASP A 55 2.40 11.52 4.45
C ASP A 55 2.03 10.31 5.32
N LEU A 56 1.60 9.21 4.70
CA LEU A 56 1.15 8.00 5.39
C LEU A 56 2.26 7.34 6.21
N VAL A 57 3.53 7.59 5.90
CA VAL A 57 4.66 7.12 6.72
C VAL A 57 4.65 7.77 8.11
N ARG A 58 4.06 8.97 8.26
CA ARG A 58 3.96 9.70 9.53
C ARG A 58 2.67 9.45 10.31
N LEU A 59 1.66 8.81 9.71
CA LEU A 59 0.31 8.70 10.28
C LEU A 59 0.10 7.52 11.24
N GLY A 60 1.16 6.81 11.64
CA GLY A 60 1.09 5.69 12.58
C GLY A 60 0.61 6.02 14.00
N ARG A 61 -0.10 7.13 14.26
CA ARG A 61 -0.63 7.46 15.60
C ARG A 61 -2.02 8.12 15.71
N SER A 62 -2.62 8.69 14.67
CA SER A 62 -3.99 9.25 14.81
C SER A 62 -4.54 9.73 13.46
N VAL A 63 -5.34 8.91 12.79
CA VAL A 63 -6.44 9.41 11.96
C VAL A 63 -7.71 8.82 12.55
N ASP A 64 -7.95 9.16 13.81
CA ASP A 64 -9.28 9.11 14.38
C ASP A 64 -9.77 10.56 14.40
N ARG A 65 -10.43 10.97 13.32
CA ARG A 65 -11.17 12.24 13.27
C ARG A 65 -12.58 12.11 13.84
N ASN A 66 -12.94 10.97 14.44
CA ASN A 66 -14.28 10.71 14.92
C ASN A 66 -14.34 9.94 16.25
N LYS A 67 -13.53 10.41 17.20
CA LYS A 67 -13.91 10.47 18.60
C LYS A 67 -14.25 11.91 18.99
#